data_AF-A0A2E8RFD7-F1
#
_entry.id   AF-A0A2E8RFD7-F1
#
_cell.length_a   1.000
_cell.length_b   1.000
_cell.length_c   1.000
_cell.angle_alpha   90.00
_cell.angle_beta   90.00
_cell.angle_gamma   90.00
#
_symmetry.space_group_name_H-M   'P 1'
#
loop_
_entity.id
_entity.type
_entity.pdbx_description
1 polymer ?
#
loop_
_entity_poly.entity_id
_entity_poly.type
_entity_poly.pdbx_seq_one_letter_code
_entity_poly.pdbx_strand_id
1 'polypeptide(L)'
;MTRLVSVDDWKEVDWNSKPDGSWTTMMARVAAFHSKHDFANPENNGHDMGYRVALTVEELGEFAAAITKGKPKEEASEELADLLILILGHSLAMHVDLETEFHSKMDKIMQRKARRGNLGIRVTEYEGN
;
A
#
# COMPACT_ATOMS: atom_id res chain seq x y z
N MET A 1 14.24 2.97 -18.74
CA MET A 1 13.02 2.14 -18.89
C MET A 1 11.83 3.00 -18.49
N THR A 2 10.73 2.94 -19.22
CA THR A 2 9.49 3.62 -18.84
C THR A 2 8.96 2.98 -17.56
N ARG A 3 8.64 3.79 -16.55
CA ARG A 3 8.05 3.31 -15.29
C ARG A 3 6.57 3.02 -15.52
N LEU A 4 6.10 1.86 -15.03
CA LEU A 4 4.70 1.44 -15.14
C LEU A 4 3.89 2.06 -14.01
N VAL A 5 2.76 2.68 -14.32
CA VAL A 5 1.97 3.42 -13.32
C VAL A 5 0.47 3.11 -13.37
N SER A 6 -0.03 2.57 -14.47
CA SER A 6 -1.46 2.28 -14.67
C SER A 6 -1.78 0.79 -14.59
N VAL A 7 -3.07 0.46 -14.42
CA VAL A 7 -3.54 -0.93 -14.49
C VAL A 7 -3.18 -1.57 -15.84
N ASP A 8 -3.33 -0.83 -16.93
CA ASP A 8 -3.05 -1.34 -18.28
C ASP A 8 -1.56 -1.63 -18.50
N ASP A 9 -0.67 -0.83 -17.90
CA ASP A 9 0.78 -1.09 -17.94
C ASP A 9 1.15 -2.38 -17.21
N TRP A 10 0.53 -2.61 -16.05
CA TRP A 10 0.90 -3.68 -15.13
C TRP A 10 0.19 -5.02 -15.41
N LYS A 11 -1.03 -5.01 -15.96
CA LYS A 11 -1.82 -6.23 -16.15
C LYS A 11 -1.22 -7.18 -17.21
N GLU A 12 -0.43 -6.64 -18.13
CA GLU A 12 0.25 -7.40 -19.19
C GLU A 12 1.59 -7.99 -18.71
N VAL A 13 2.01 -7.68 -17.48
CA VAL A 13 3.25 -8.21 -16.91
C VAL A 13 3.00 -9.60 -16.34
N ASP A 14 3.71 -10.60 -16.87
CA ASP A 14 3.70 -11.96 -16.32
C ASP A 14 4.24 -11.98 -14.87
N TRP A 15 3.62 -12.79 -14.03
CA TRP A 15 3.97 -12.89 -12.61
C TRP A 15 3.92 -14.34 -12.10
N ASN A 16 4.75 -14.63 -11.10
CA ASN A 16 4.78 -15.94 -10.46
C ASN A 16 3.67 -16.05 -9.42
N SER A 17 2.92 -17.16 -9.43
CA SER A 17 1.89 -17.43 -8.41
C SER A 17 2.45 -17.69 -7.01
N LYS A 18 3.76 -17.91 -6.89
CA LYS A 18 4.47 -18.10 -5.62
C LYS A 18 5.25 -16.85 -5.22
N PRO A 19 5.47 -16.63 -3.90
CA PRO A 19 6.32 -15.54 -3.42
C PRO A 19 7.73 -15.63 -4.00
N ASP A 20 8.19 -14.54 -4.61
CA ASP A 20 9.52 -14.42 -5.23
C ASP A 20 10.31 -13.20 -4.71
N GLY A 21 9.72 -12.41 -3.81
CA GLY A 21 10.31 -11.19 -3.26
C GLY A 21 10.28 -9.99 -4.20
N SER A 22 9.57 -10.05 -5.33
CA SER A 22 9.57 -9.01 -6.35
C SER A 22 8.43 -8.00 -6.16
N TRP A 23 8.77 -6.71 -6.19
CA TRP A 23 7.79 -5.62 -6.29
C TRP A 23 6.92 -5.77 -7.55
N THR A 24 7.56 -6.11 -8.67
CA THR A 24 6.88 -6.34 -9.96
C THR A 24 5.79 -7.40 -9.84
N THR A 25 6.07 -8.51 -9.17
CA THR A 25 5.09 -9.59 -8.96
C THR A 25 3.92 -9.12 -8.10
N MET A 26 4.15 -8.34 -7.04
CA MET A 26 3.07 -7.79 -6.22
C MET A 26 2.20 -6.81 -7.02
N MET A 27 2.80 -5.87 -7.74
CA MET A 27 2.07 -4.88 -8.54
C MET A 27 1.26 -5.52 -9.67
N ALA A 28 1.85 -6.47 -10.42
CA ALA A 28 1.15 -7.17 -11.50
C ALA A 28 -0.07 -7.94 -10.98
N ARG A 29 0.03 -8.56 -9.79
CA ARG A 29 -1.09 -9.25 -9.13
C ARG A 29 -2.23 -8.31 -8.77
N VAL A 30 -1.92 -7.17 -8.16
CA VAL A 30 -2.93 -6.18 -7.76
C VAL A 30 -3.57 -5.55 -9.01
N ALA A 31 -2.79 -5.26 -10.05
CA ALA A 31 -3.30 -4.76 -11.32
C ALA A 31 -4.22 -5.77 -12.03
N ALA A 32 -3.84 -7.05 -12.07
CA ALA A 32 -4.69 -8.11 -12.60
C ALA A 32 -6.01 -8.22 -11.82
N PHE A 33 -5.98 -8.07 -10.49
CA PHE A 33 -7.18 -8.02 -9.66
C PHE A 33 -8.07 -6.81 -10.01
N HIS A 34 -7.49 -5.61 -10.11
CA HIS A 34 -8.22 -4.40 -10.52
C HIS A 34 -8.84 -4.52 -11.91
N SER A 35 -8.11 -5.10 -12.87
CA SER A 35 -8.59 -5.33 -14.22
C SER A 35 -9.71 -6.37 -14.26
N LYS A 36 -9.60 -7.46 -13.50
CA LYS A 36 -10.61 -8.52 -13.42
C LYS A 36 -11.97 -8.01 -12.94
N HIS A 37 -11.96 -7.06 -12.01
CA HIS A 37 -13.17 -6.49 -11.41
C HIS A 37 -13.55 -5.12 -12.00
N ASP A 38 -12.86 -4.68 -13.05
CA ASP A 38 -13.14 -3.44 -13.78
C ASP A 38 -13.27 -2.22 -12.85
N PHE A 39 -12.38 -2.09 -11.87
CA PHE A 39 -12.46 -1.02 -10.86
C PHE A 39 -12.24 0.39 -11.40
N ALA A 40 -11.59 0.52 -12.57
CA ALA A 40 -11.38 1.79 -13.24
C ALA A 40 -12.65 2.33 -13.90
N ASN A 41 -13.64 1.46 -14.16
CA ASN A 41 -14.91 1.87 -14.73
C ASN A 41 -15.67 2.77 -13.75
N PRO A 42 -16.10 3.97 -14.18
CA PRO A 42 -16.86 4.89 -13.34
C PRO A 42 -18.14 4.28 -12.73
N GLU A 43 -18.76 3.29 -13.38
CA GLU A 43 -19.94 2.59 -12.84
C GLU A 43 -19.61 1.74 -11.60
N ASN A 44 -18.39 1.20 -11.52
CA ASN A 44 -17.92 0.38 -10.39
C ASN A 44 -17.26 1.21 -9.28
N ASN A 45 -16.85 2.44 -9.59
CA ASN A 45 -16.31 3.44 -8.64
C ASN A 45 -15.08 2.98 -7.83
N GLY A 46 -14.42 1.88 -8.21
CA GLY A 46 -13.33 1.26 -7.43
C GLY A 46 -12.02 2.06 -7.42
N HIS A 47 -11.85 3.02 -8.33
CA HIS A 47 -10.72 3.95 -8.38
C HIS A 47 -11.04 5.33 -7.78
N ASP A 48 -12.25 5.56 -7.29
CA ASP A 48 -12.55 6.80 -6.56
C ASP A 48 -11.74 6.87 -5.26
N MET A 49 -10.97 7.93 -5.09
CA MET A 49 -10.03 8.04 -3.97
C MET A 49 -10.73 8.18 -2.62
N GLY A 50 -11.95 8.75 -2.59
CA GLY A 50 -12.75 8.80 -1.36
C GLY A 50 -13.14 7.39 -0.91
N TYR A 51 -13.65 6.59 -1.83
CA TYR A 51 -14.01 5.20 -1.60
C TYR A 51 -12.81 4.34 -1.20
N ARG A 52 -11.67 4.46 -1.90
CA ARG A 52 -10.46 3.70 -1.56
C ARG A 52 -9.91 4.03 -0.18
N VAL A 53 -9.93 5.31 0.20
CA VAL A 53 -9.55 5.72 1.57
C VAL A 53 -10.52 5.14 2.59
N ALA A 54 -11.83 5.10 2.30
CA ALA A 54 -12.81 4.47 3.19
C ALA A 54 -12.52 2.97 3.41
N LEU A 55 -12.25 2.21 2.34
CA LEU A 55 -11.82 0.80 2.44
C LEU A 55 -10.54 0.65 3.28
N THR A 56 -9.58 1.55 3.11
CA THR A 56 -8.33 1.52 3.89
C THR A 56 -8.56 1.75 5.37
N VAL A 57 -9.52 2.61 5.72
CA VAL A 57 -9.90 2.85 7.12
C VAL A 57 -10.60 1.64 7.72
N GLU A 58 -11.41 0.92 6.92
CA GLU A 58 -12.04 -0.34 7.31
C GLU A 58 -10.99 -1.39 7.65
N GLU A 59 -10.07 -1.72 6.72
CA GLU A 59 -8.99 -2.70 6.95
C GLU A 59 -8.04 -2.28 8.07
N LEU A 60 -7.78 -0.98 8.23
CA LEU A 60 -7.00 -0.48 9.37
C LEU A 60 -7.71 -0.74 10.70
N GLY A 61 -9.04 -0.66 10.72
CA GLY A 61 -9.87 -1.01 11.86
C GLY A 61 -9.80 -2.49 12.20
N GLU A 62 -9.84 -3.36 11.19
CA GLU A 62 -9.70 -4.82 11.34
C GLU A 62 -8.30 -5.18 11.87
N PHE A 63 -7.24 -4.64 11.27
CA PHE A 63 -5.87 -4.77 11.76
C PHE A 63 -5.73 -4.29 13.22
N ALA A 64 -6.27 -3.12 13.55
CA ALA A 64 -6.24 -2.60 14.92
C ALA A 64 -7.00 -3.51 15.89
N ALA A 65 -8.15 -4.07 15.48
CA ALA A 65 -8.91 -5.01 16.28
C ALA A 65 -8.12 -6.32 16.50
N ALA A 66 -7.43 -6.84 15.48
CA ALA A 66 -6.60 -8.03 15.60
C ALA A 66 -5.49 -7.84 16.64
N ILE A 67 -4.79 -6.69 16.61
CA ILE A 67 -3.74 -6.36 17.58
C ILE A 67 -4.31 -6.16 18.99
N THR A 68 -5.31 -5.30 19.15
CA THR A 68 -5.81 -4.89 20.47
C THR A 68 -6.58 -5.97 21.20
N LYS A 69 -7.19 -6.91 20.46
CA LYS A 69 -7.91 -8.06 21.02
C LYS A 69 -7.01 -9.29 21.22
N GLY A 70 -5.70 -9.18 20.93
CA GLY A 70 -4.74 -10.27 21.09
C GLY A 70 -5.08 -11.49 20.22
N LYS A 71 -5.54 -11.26 18.99
CA LYS A 71 -5.82 -12.32 18.03
C LYS A 71 -4.53 -13.07 17.63
N PRO A 72 -4.64 -14.27 17.03
CA PRO A 72 -3.49 -14.98 16.49
C PRO A 72 -2.68 -14.10 15.53
N LYS A 73 -1.37 -14.34 15.46
CA LYS A 73 -0.46 -13.55 14.63
C LYS A 73 -0.83 -13.66 13.15
N GLU A 74 -1.36 -14.81 12.76
CA GLU A 74 -1.80 -15.11 11.40
C GLU A 74 -2.91 -14.15 10.97
N GLU A 75 -3.93 -13.94 11.82
CA GLU A 75 -5.02 -12.98 11.58
C GLU A 75 -4.44 -11.56 11.42
N ALA A 76 -3.63 -11.10 12.37
CA ALA A 76 -3.01 -9.77 12.26
C ALA A 76 -2.10 -9.60 11.03
N SER A 77 -1.48 -10.69 10.54
CA SER A 77 -0.64 -10.66 9.35
C SER A 77 -1.43 -10.62 8.04
N GLU A 78 -2.64 -11.19 8.03
CA GLU A 78 -3.58 -11.13 6.91
C GLU A 78 -4.09 -9.70 6.73
N GLU A 79 -4.62 -9.10 7.81
CA GLU A 79 -5.08 -7.70 7.79
C GLU A 79 -3.96 -6.70 7.39
N LEU A 80 -2.72 -6.98 7.79
CA LEU A 80 -1.57 -6.18 7.37
C LEU A 80 -1.26 -6.33 5.88
N ALA A 81 -1.49 -7.51 5.31
CA ALA A 81 -1.36 -7.75 3.88
C ALA A 81 -2.48 -7.03 3.10
N ASP A 82 -3.70 -6.99 3.62
CA ASP A 82 -4.81 -6.27 3.00
C ASP A 82 -4.55 -4.76 2.93
N LEU A 83 -4.00 -4.18 4.00
CA LEU A 83 -3.52 -2.80 3.99
C LEU A 83 -2.47 -2.56 2.88
N LEU A 84 -1.51 -3.47 2.71
CA LEU A 84 -0.51 -3.36 1.66
C LEU A 84 -1.16 -3.44 0.27
N ILE A 85 -2.08 -4.38 0.04
CA ILE A 85 -2.80 -4.55 -1.23
C ILE A 85 -3.58 -3.28 -1.57
N LEU A 86 -4.27 -2.69 -0.59
CA LEU A 86 -4.97 -1.43 -0.79
C LEU A 86 -3.99 -0.32 -1.18
N ILE A 87 -2.88 -0.14 -0.46
CA ILE A 87 -1.82 0.84 -0.76
C ILE A 87 -1.31 0.70 -2.20
N LEU A 88 -0.97 -0.53 -2.64
CA LEU A 88 -0.57 -0.79 -4.02
C LEU A 88 -1.68 -0.44 -5.02
N GLY A 89 -2.94 -0.74 -4.69
CA GLY A 89 -4.06 -0.38 -5.54
C GLY A 89 -4.32 1.15 -5.60
N HIS A 90 -3.98 1.91 -4.55
CA HIS A 90 -4.05 3.38 -4.62
C HIS A 90 -3.05 3.93 -5.64
N SER A 91 -1.84 3.37 -5.69
CA SER A 91 -0.84 3.85 -6.66
C SER A 91 -1.32 3.64 -8.10
N LEU A 92 -2.00 2.52 -8.37
CA LEU A 92 -2.66 2.27 -9.66
C LEU A 92 -3.77 3.28 -9.96
N ALA A 93 -4.67 3.54 -9.00
CA ALA A 93 -5.77 4.50 -9.19
C ALA A 93 -5.24 5.94 -9.39
N MET A 94 -4.17 6.30 -8.68
CA MET A 94 -3.55 7.63 -8.74
C MET A 94 -2.53 7.79 -9.88
N HIS A 95 -2.17 6.71 -10.59
CA HIS A 95 -1.12 6.70 -11.60
C HIS A 95 0.24 7.17 -11.05
N VAL A 96 0.64 6.64 -9.89
CA VAL A 96 1.88 7.02 -9.18
C VAL A 96 2.89 5.88 -9.18
N ASP A 97 4.15 6.20 -9.49
CA ASP A 97 5.29 5.31 -9.27
C ASP A 97 5.64 5.26 -7.77
N LEU A 98 4.89 4.42 -7.05
CA LEU A 98 5.03 4.29 -5.59
C LEU A 98 6.40 3.75 -5.16
N GLU A 99 7.06 2.91 -5.97
CA GLU A 99 8.40 2.40 -5.65
C GLU A 99 9.41 3.56 -5.61
N THR A 100 9.40 4.41 -6.63
CA THR A 100 10.29 5.58 -6.69
C THR A 100 9.97 6.58 -5.57
N GLU A 101 8.69 6.83 -5.28
CA GLU A 101 8.28 7.69 -4.15
C GLU A 101 8.71 7.11 -2.80
N PHE A 102 8.60 5.79 -2.62
CA PHE A 102 9.04 5.09 -1.43
C PHE A 102 10.55 5.29 -1.20
N HIS A 103 11.38 4.99 -2.21
CA HIS A 103 12.84 5.16 -2.10
C HIS A 103 13.21 6.62 -1.83
N SER A 104 12.64 7.55 -2.59
CA SER A 104 12.86 8.99 -2.42
C SER A 104 12.48 9.46 -1.02
N LYS A 105 11.41 8.91 -0.45
CA LYS A 105 11.00 9.23 0.92
C LYS A 105 11.94 8.61 1.95
N MET A 106 12.35 7.36 1.75
CA MET A 106 13.29 6.66 2.65
C MET A 106 14.62 7.40 2.75
N ASP A 107 15.19 7.82 1.62
CA ASP A 107 16.45 8.58 1.58
C ASP A 107 16.37 9.87 2.40
N LYS A 108 15.22 10.56 2.34
CA LYS A 108 14.97 11.78 3.12
C LYS A 108 14.81 11.47 4.61
N ILE A 109 13.99 10.48 4.99
CA ILE A 109 13.69 10.24 6.40
C ILE A 109 14.87 9.60 7.16
N MET A 110 15.75 8.87 6.47
CA MET A 110 16.95 8.28 7.07
C MET A 110 17.97 9.33 7.53
N GLN A 111 17.89 10.56 7.02
CA GLN A 111 18.74 11.68 7.44
C GLN A 111 18.22 12.38 8.71
N ARG A 112 16.99 12.06 9.15
CA ARG A 112 16.33 12.76 10.25
C ARG A 112 16.81 12.22 11.60
N LYS A 113 16.85 13.10 12.60
CA LYS A 113 17.17 12.71 13.97
C LYS A 113 16.01 11.90 14.57
N ALA A 114 16.36 10.79 15.23
CA ALA A 114 15.45 10.06 16.10
C ALA A 114 15.21 10.85 17.40
N ARG A 115 13.95 10.95 17.83
CA ARG A 115 13.56 11.62 19.08
C ARG A 115 12.65 10.70 19.89
N ARG A 116 12.83 10.65 21.21
CA ARG A 116 11.95 9.87 22.09
C ARG A 116 10.76 10.72 22.52
N GLY A 117 9.55 10.27 22.21
CA GLY A 117 8.29 10.80 22.74
C GLY A 117 7.64 9.84 23.74
N ASN A 118 6.44 10.19 24.20
CA ASN A 118 5.71 9.45 25.25
C ASN A 118 5.38 8.00 24.85
N LEU A 119 5.16 7.74 23.56
CA LEU A 119 4.77 6.42 23.04
C LEU A 119 5.93 5.66 22.38
N GLY A 120 7.14 6.21 22.36
CA GLY A 120 8.30 5.57 21.74
C GLY A 120 9.20 6.52 20.96
N ILE A 121 10.03 5.97 20.09
CA ILE A 121 10.92 6.75 19.22
C ILE A 121 10.14 7.20 17.97
N ARG A 122 10.31 8.47 17.59
CA ARG A 122 9.77 9.06 16.36
C ARG A 122 10.90 9.68 15.55
N VAL A 123 10.85 9.49 14.23
CA VAL A 123 11.75 10.13 13.26
C VAL A 123 11.02 11.34 12.68
N THR A 124 11.54 12.55 12.90
CA THR A 124 10.86 13.80 12.51
C THR A 124 11.82 14.94 12.21
N GLU A 125 11.47 15.80 11.25
CA GLU A 125 12.15 17.07 10.95
C GLU A 125 11.76 18.18 11.92
N TYR A 126 10.58 18.09 12.55
CA TYR A 126 10.11 19.13 13.46
C TYR A 126 11.01 19.24 14.68
N GLU A 127 11.72 20.36 14.78
CA GLU A 127 12.23 20.88 16.04
C GLU A 127 11.01 21.40 16.78
N GLY A 128 10.53 20.67 17.80
CA GLY A 128 9.37 21.12 18.57
C GLY A 128 9.56 22.57 19.02
N ASN A 129 8.56 23.42 18.76
CA ASN A 129 8.45 24.70 19.46
C ASN A 129 8.17 24.46 20.94
#